data_AF-A0A6I9YNY5-F1
#
_entry.id   AF-A0A6I9YNY5-F1
#
_cell.length_a   1.000
_cell.length_b   1.000
_cell.length_c   1.000
_cell.angle_alpha   90.00
_cell.angle_beta   90.00
_cell.angle_gamma   90.00
#
_symmetry.space_group_name_H-M   'P 1'
#
loop_
_entity.id
_entity.type
_entity.pdbx_description
1 polymer ?
#
loop_
_entity_poly.entity_id
_entity_poly.type
_entity_poly.pdbx_seq_one_letter_code
_entity_poly.pdbx_strand_id
1 'polypeptide(L)'
;MAPKNEIQYPAIVQLLFHFKWTLVGVFASDTETGEHFMRTFTPLLIRNGICVVISQRFSMSRPTEPFRDAISKWRQVNVFVFFTDYSTMLDGISQIHFILEGLSGPIEGKVWIITLFGKLPMKYHKSYKYVHSIWNFYIQKRAYDKTFQEYIFVEPQFEDQSFNCSFSRHVFSVKGQRRCTQKLHPFLQKNEFCNLSEMKMYLDKNGDLVADVNIENLSLPQSKCAENCHPGFVKQAQEGEPVCCYKCIACPEGTISTQKDTEKCTKCPDDQYPNEDKVQCIPKRISFLSFEEHLGIILVSFALLLFLTTGLVLITFIKYLETPIVKANNRDLSYILLVSLLLCFLSSFLFIGQPRKVTCLLRQTVFSIVFSVAVSSVLAKTITVVLAFLATKPGNRLRKWLGKSLANSIILSCSGIQIFICAMWLGIFSPFPNSDLHSQPGEIILQCNEGSVTMFYVVLGYMSFLAAICFTVAFLARNLPGAFNEAKLITFSMLID
;
A
#
# COMPACT_ATOMS: atom_id res chain seq x y z
N MET A 1 41.81 -40.88 -11.42
CA MET A 1 40.47 -40.28 -11.62
C MET A 1 40.54 -38.80 -11.24
N ALA A 2 40.28 -37.89 -12.18
CA ALA A 2 40.17 -36.47 -11.87
C ALA A 2 38.78 -36.19 -11.26
N PRO A 3 38.65 -35.36 -10.22
CA PRO A 3 37.35 -34.94 -9.72
C PRO A 3 36.58 -34.19 -10.82
N LYS A 4 35.27 -34.41 -10.89
CA LYS A 4 34.39 -33.68 -11.83
C LYS A 4 34.40 -32.18 -11.49
N ASN A 5 34.40 -31.34 -12.53
CA ASN A 5 34.45 -29.87 -12.44
C ASN A 5 33.26 -29.26 -11.65
N GLU A 6 32.19 -30.03 -11.48
CA GLU A 6 30.94 -29.66 -10.80
C GLU A 6 31.12 -29.27 -9.32
N ILE A 7 32.21 -29.67 -8.67
CA ILE A 7 32.46 -29.35 -7.24
C ILE A 7 32.75 -27.87 -7.03
N GLN A 8 33.24 -27.15 -8.06
CA GLN A 8 33.62 -25.74 -7.94
C GLN A 8 32.41 -24.79 -7.99
N TYR A 9 31.30 -25.20 -8.62
CA TYR A 9 30.15 -24.32 -8.85
C TYR A 9 29.43 -23.92 -7.56
N PRO A 10 29.11 -24.85 -6.63
CA PRO A 10 28.49 -24.48 -5.36
C PRO A 10 29.37 -23.54 -4.53
N ALA A 11 30.69 -23.73 -4.56
CA ALA A 11 31.64 -22.87 -3.84
C ALA A 11 31.62 -21.42 -4.36
N ILE A 12 31.60 -21.25 -5.69
CA ILE A 12 31.50 -19.92 -6.31
C ILE A 12 30.15 -19.28 -5.97
N VAL A 13 29.05 -20.04 -5.99
CA VAL A 13 27.72 -19.51 -5.63
C VAL A 13 27.68 -19.05 -4.17
N GLN A 14 28.22 -19.85 -3.24
CA GLN A 14 28.28 -19.48 -1.82
C GLN A 14 29.16 -18.25 -1.57
N LEU A 15 30.25 -18.11 -2.33
CA LEU A 15 31.10 -16.94 -2.30
C LEU A 15 30.36 -15.67 -2.75
N LEU A 16 29.68 -15.73 -3.91
CA LEU A 16 28.88 -14.62 -4.41
C LEU A 16 27.77 -14.24 -3.41
N PHE A 17 27.17 -15.24 -2.77
CA PHE A 17 26.15 -15.06 -1.74
C PHE A 17 26.72 -14.37 -0.47
N HIS A 18 27.89 -14.80 0.00
CA HIS A 18 28.56 -14.22 1.18
C HIS A 18 28.81 -12.71 1.01
N PHE A 19 29.25 -12.29 -0.18
CA PHE A 19 29.49 -10.87 -0.51
C PHE A 19 28.25 -10.12 -1.03
N LYS A 20 27.07 -10.78 -1.06
CA LYS A 20 25.80 -10.22 -1.53
C LYS A 20 25.89 -9.65 -2.96
N TRP A 21 26.66 -10.31 -3.82
CA TRP A 21 26.77 -9.98 -5.24
C TRP A 21 25.65 -10.64 -6.03
N THR A 22 24.72 -9.84 -6.54
CA THR A 22 23.53 -10.33 -7.28
C THR A 22 23.65 -10.11 -8.78
N LEU A 23 24.67 -9.37 -9.24
CA LEU A 23 24.92 -9.06 -10.64
C LEU A 23 26.30 -9.59 -11.05
N VAL A 24 26.35 -10.56 -11.96
CA VAL A 24 27.62 -11.14 -12.42
C VAL A 24 27.71 -11.24 -13.95
N GLY A 25 28.93 -11.19 -14.45
CA GLY A 25 29.28 -11.52 -15.82
C GLY A 25 29.93 -12.89 -15.86
N VAL A 26 29.54 -13.74 -16.81
CA VAL A 26 30.07 -15.10 -16.96
C VAL A 26 30.65 -15.27 -18.36
N PHE A 27 31.89 -15.74 -18.40
CA PHE A 27 32.64 -16.04 -19.62
C PHE A 27 33.13 -17.48 -19.57
N ALA A 28 32.99 -18.20 -20.69
CA ALA A 28 33.49 -19.56 -20.82
C ALA A 28 34.20 -19.78 -22.15
N SER A 29 35.19 -20.67 -22.20
CA SER A 29 35.82 -21.07 -23.46
C SER A 29 34.80 -21.72 -24.40
N ASP A 30 34.96 -21.51 -25.71
CA ASP A 30 34.13 -22.11 -26.76
C ASP A 30 34.55 -23.58 -27.01
N THR A 31 34.39 -24.39 -25.96
CA THR A 31 34.69 -25.82 -25.87
C THR A 31 33.45 -26.56 -25.36
N GLU A 32 33.35 -27.87 -25.58
CA GLU A 32 32.21 -28.66 -25.06
C GLU A 32 32.08 -28.58 -23.53
N THR A 33 33.21 -28.52 -22.84
CA THR A 33 33.34 -28.34 -21.39
C THR A 33 32.92 -26.94 -20.93
N GLY A 34 33.27 -25.89 -21.68
CA GLY A 34 32.77 -24.53 -21.44
C GLY A 34 31.26 -24.39 -21.70
N GLU A 35 30.72 -25.08 -22.70
CA GLU A 35 29.27 -25.12 -22.96
C GLU A 35 28.52 -25.84 -21.82
N HIS A 36 29.05 -26.97 -21.36
CA HIS A 36 28.50 -27.69 -20.20
C HIS A 36 28.54 -26.83 -18.92
N PHE A 37 29.62 -26.07 -18.71
CA PHE A 37 29.72 -25.09 -17.64
C PHE A 37 28.58 -24.06 -17.72
N MET A 38 28.41 -23.41 -18.87
CA MET A 38 27.36 -22.39 -19.04
C MET A 38 25.95 -22.94 -18.81
N ARG A 39 25.67 -24.15 -19.29
CA ARG A 39 24.37 -24.84 -19.10
C ARG A 39 24.09 -25.23 -17.66
N THR A 40 25.11 -25.52 -16.86
CA THR A 40 24.96 -25.98 -15.48
C THR A 40 25.02 -24.81 -14.49
N PHE A 41 25.97 -23.90 -14.68
CA PHE A 41 26.27 -22.82 -13.75
C PHE A 41 25.28 -21.67 -13.84
N THR A 42 24.86 -21.27 -15.05
CA THR A 42 23.91 -20.15 -15.22
C THR A 42 22.56 -20.41 -14.53
N PRO A 43 21.90 -21.58 -14.70
CA PRO A 43 20.67 -21.88 -13.96
C PRO A 43 20.89 -21.96 -12.45
N LEU A 44 22.06 -22.44 -12.01
CA LEU A 44 22.40 -22.52 -10.59
C LEU A 44 22.49 -21.12 -9.96
N LEU A 45 23.08 -20.14 -10.67
CA LEU A 45 23.11 -18.74 -10.23
C LEU A 45 21.71 -18.13 -10.15
N ILE A 46 20.90 -18.31 -11.19
CA ILE A 46 19.53 -17.76 -11.25
C ILE A 46 18.67 -18.33 -10.13
N ARG A 47 18.78 -19.65 -9.85
CA ARG A 47 18.06 -20.31 -8.75
C ARG A 47 18.43 -19.75 -7.37
N ASN A 48 19.63 -19.20 -7.23
CA ASN A 48 20.11 -18.57 -6.00
C ASN A 48 19.94 -17.03 -6.00
N GLY A 49 19.13 -16.48 -6.90
CA GLY A 49 18.81 -15.05 -6.95
C GLY A 49 19.92 -14.16 -7.53
N ILE A 50 20.88 -14.75 -8.26
CA ILE A 50 22.00 -14.04 -8.90
C ILE A 50 21.71 -13.96 -10.41
N CYS A 51 21.68 -12.74 -10.97
CA CYS A 51 21.53 -12.55 -12.41
C CYS A 51 22.86 -12.60 -13.13
N VAL A 52 22.82 -13.27 -14.28
CA VAL A 52 23.88 -13.24 -15.28
C VAL A 52 23.49 -12.23 -16.36
N VAL A 53 24.13 -11.07 -16.37
CA VAL A 53 23.82 -9.98 -17.33
C VAL A 53 24.70 -10.01 -18.57
N ILE A 54 25.91 -10.55 -18.42
CA ILE A 54 26.82 -10.87 -19.52
C ILE A 54 27.04 -12.38 -19.46
N SER A 55 26.74 -13.06 -20.55
CA SER A 55 26.94 -14.50 -20.71
C SER A 55 27.53 -14.72 -22.09
N GLN A 56 28.85 -14.87 -22.17
CA GLN A 56 29.55 -14.95 -23.45
C GLN A 56 30.49 -16.14 -23.51
N ARG A 57 30.62 -16.70 -24.72
CA ARG A 57 31.64 -17.70 -25.04
C ARG A 57 32.74 -17.05 -25.86
N PHE A 58 33.98 -17.48 -25.65
CA PHE A 58 35.14 -16.92 -26.36
C PHE A 58 35.95 -18.00 -27.07
N SER A 59 36.43 -17.65 -28.27
CA SER A 59 37.33 -18.48 -29.08
C SER A 59 38.43 -17.61 -29.68
N MET A 60 39.64 -18.15 -29.83
CA MET A 60 40.79 -17.43 -30.37
C MET A 60 40.61 -17.02 -31.84
N SER A 61 39.73 -17.70 -32.58
CA SER A 61 39.45 -17.42 -34.00
C SER A 61 38.51 -16.23 -34.22
N ARG A 62 37.76 -15.77 -33.20
CA ARG A 62 36.83 -14.64 -33.29
C ARG A 62 36.88 -13.73 -32.04
N PRO A 63 37.97 -12.97 -31.84
CA PRO A 63 38.17 -12.18 -30.62
C PRO A 63 37.24 -10.96 -30.48
N THR A 64 36.61 -10.49 -31.56
CA THR A 64 35.98 -9.16 -31.62
C THR A 64 34.45 -9.13 -31.40
N GLU A 65 33.73 -10.20 -31.73
CA GLU A 65 32.25 -10.23 -31.64
C GLU A 65 31.69 -10.28 -30.20
N PRO A 66 32.20 -11.13 -29.29
CA PRO A 66 31.67 -11.23 -27.92
C PRO A 66 31.84 -9.93 -27.12
N PHE A 67 32.83 -9.13 -27.50
CA PHE A 67 33.26 -7.93 -26.81
C PHE A 67 32.30 -6.76 -27.05
N ARG A 68 31.79 -6.56 -28.27
CA ARG A 68 30.94 -5.42 -28.62
C ARG A 68 29.64 -5.37 -27.79
N ASP A 69 28.97 -6.52 -27.63
CA ASP A 69 27.74 -6.61 -26.83
C ASP A 69 28.04 -6.53 -25.32
N ALA A 70 29.15 -7.12 -24.88
CA ALA A 70 29.57 -7.11 -23.47
C ALA A 70 30.00 -5.70 -23.00
N ILE A 71 30.63 -4.88 -23.85
CA ILE A 71 31.06 -3.51 -23.53
C ILE A 71 29.89 -2.65 -23.01
N SER A 72 28.71 -2.77 -23.62
CA SER A 72 27.54 -1.96 -23.26
C SER A 72 27.11 -2.17 -21.79
N LYS A 73 27.23 -3.41 -21.31
CA LYS A 73 26.85 -3.85 -19.96
C LYS A 73 28.04 -3.89 -18.98
N TRP A 74 29.27 -3.79 -19.50
CA TRP A 74 30.53 -3.91 -18.74
C TRP A 74 30.65 -2.92 -17.58
N ARG A 75 30.12 -1.71 -17.75
CA ARG A 75 30.17 -0.66 -16.73
C ARG A 75 29.35 -1.02 -15.49
N GLN A 76 28.28 -1.80 -15.64
CA GLN A 76 27.33 -2.12 -14.58
C GLN A 76 27.79 -3.29 -13.71
N VAL A 77 28.60 -4.20 -14.27
CA VAL A 77 29.05 -5.43 -13.62
C VAL A 77 30.43 -5.25 -13.00
N ASN A 78 30.58 -5.54 -11.71
CA ASN A 78 31.88 -5.47 -11.02
C ASN A 78 32.51 -6.84 -10.75
N VAL A 79 31.75 -7.94 -10.91
CA VAL A 79 32.20 -9.30 -10.64
C VAL A 79 32.06 -10.16 -11.89
N PHE A 80 33.17 -10.77 -12.30
CA PHE A 80 33.25 -11.60 -13.50
C PHE A 80 33.72 -13.01 -13.15
N VAL A 81 33.02 -14.03 -13.62
CA VAL A 81 33.41 -15.43 -13.52
C VAL A 81 33.93 -15.89 -14.87
N PHE A 82 35.15 -16.42 -14.89
CA PHE A 82 35.83 -16.88 -16.08
C PHE A 82 36.14 -18.37 -15.97
N PHE A 83 35.65 -19.14 -16.94
CA PHE A 83 35.88 -20.58 -17.04
C PHE A 83 36.76 -20.92 -18.25
N THR A 84 37.85 -21.63 -17.99
CA THR A 84 38.75 -22.16 -19.03
C THR A 84 39.09 -23.62 -18.78
N ASP A 85 39.28 -24.35 -19.86
CA ASP A 85 39.84 -25.69 -19.80
C ASP A 85 41.38 -25.65 -19.84
N TYR A 86 41.99 -26.78 -19.47
CA TYR A 86 43.45 -26.92 -19.48
C TYR A 86 44.06 -26.67 -20.87
N SER A 87 43.39 -27.14 -21.93
CA SER A 87 43.85 -26.99 -23.32
C SER A 87 43.80 -25.55 -23.83
N THR A 88 42.88 -24.73 -23.30
CA THR A 88 42.64 -23.34 -23.70
C THR A 88 43.11 -22.35 -22.63
N MET A 89 43.94 -22.79 -21.68
CA MET A 89 44.35 -21.98 -20.53
C MET A 89 45.22 -20.77 -20.96
N LEU A 90 46.22 -20.99 -21.81
CA LEU A 90 47.07 -19.92 -22.34
C LEU A 90 46.27 -18.97 -23.22
N ASP A 91 45.36 -19.53 -24.03
CA ASP A 91 44.44 -18.76 -24.88
C ASP A 91 43.51 -17.89 -24.02
N GLY A 92 42.95 -18.45 -22.95
CA GLY A 92 42.08 -17.73 -22.02
C GLY A 92 42.80 -16.61 -21.28
N ILE A 93 44.06 -16.82 -20.85
CA ILE A 93 44.88 -15.76 -20.23
C ILE A 93 45.18 -14.64 -21.24
N SER A 94 45.51 -14.99 -22.49
CA SER A 94 45.75 -14.01 -23.56
C SER A 94 44.49 -13.20 -23.89
N GLN A 95 43.31 -13.83 -23.85
CA GLN A 95 42.02 -13.18 -24.08
C GLN A 95 41.62 -12.28 -22.91
N ILE A 96 41.81 -12.72 -21.65
CA ILE A 96 41.63 -11.85 -20.48
C ILE A 96 42.51 -10.60 -20.60
N HIS A 97 43.77 -10.77 -21.01
CA HIS A 97 44.69 -9.66 -21.21
C HIS A 97 44.22 -8.72 -22.32
N PHE A 98 43.82 -9.24 -23.48
CA PHE A 98 43.27 -8.46 -24.59
C PHE A 98 41.99 -7.71 -24.21
N ILE A 99 41.08 -8.36 -23.47
CA ILE A 99 39.86 -7.73 -22.93
C ILE A 99 40.24 -6.59 -21.99
N LEU A 100 41.19 -6.79 -21.09
CA LEU A 100 41.63 -5.78 -20.12
C LEU A 100 42.36 -4.60 -20.76
N GLU A 101 43.07 -4.81 -21.86
CA GLU A 101 43.77 -3.76 -22.62
C GLU A 101 42.84 -2.99 -23.57
N GLY A 102 41.82 -3.64 -24.15
CA GLY A 102 40.87 -3.04 -25.09
C GLY A 102 39.78 -2.16 -24.47
N LEU A 103 39.68 -2.11 -23.13
CA LEU A 103 38.66 -1.33 -22.42
C LEU A 103 39.15 0.09 -22.16
N SER A 104 38.63 1.06 -22.92
CA SER A 104 38.93 2.48 -22.75
C SER A 104 38.23 3.07 -21.52
N GLY A 105 38.90 3.05 -20.35
CA GLY A 105 38.56 3.90 -19.20
C GLY A 105 38.48 3.17 -17.84
N PRO A 106 38.82 3.85 -16.73
CA PRO A 106 39.13 3.22 -15.45
C PRO A 106 37.86 2.89 -14.68
N ILE A 107 37.78 1.67 -14.14
CA ILE A 107 36.94 1.41 -12.98
C ILE A 107 37.83 0.61 -12.03
N GLU A 108 38.48 1.33 -11.11
CA GLU A 108 39.12 0.70 -9.97
C GLU A 108 38.09 -0.18 -9.25
N GLY A 109 38.49 -1.37 -8.78
CA GLY A 109 37.59 -2.19 -7.98
C GLY A 109 36.85 -3.33 -8.71
N LYS A 110 37.31 -3.91 -9.82
CA LYS A 110 36.65 -5.10 -10.43
C LYS A 110 37.25 -6.44 -9.94
N VAL A 111 36.40 -7.42 -9.65
CA VAL A 111 36.76 -8.76 -9.15
C VAL A 111 36.61 -9.79 -10.24
N TRP A 112 37.64 -10.61 -10.40
CA TRP A 112 37.69 -11.68 -11.39
C TRP A 112 37.80 -13.02 -10.67
N ILE A 113 36.85 -13.92 -10.89
CA ILE A 113 36.84 -15.28 -10.37
C ILE A 113 37.23 -16.20 -11.53
N ILE A 114 38.43 -16.75 -11.51
CA ILE A 114 38.92 -17.65 -12.55
C ILE A 114 38.92 -19.08 -12.01
N THR A 115 38.40 -20.01 -12.79
CA THR A 115 38.46 -21.44 -12.49
C THR A 115 39.61 -22.04 -13.31
N LEU A 116 40.70 -22.47 -12.66
CA LEU A 116 41.88 -23.02 -13.35
C LEU A 116 42.29 -24.38 -12.79
N PHE A 117 42.89 -25.20 -13.65
CA PHE A 117 43.56 -26.44 -13.26
C PHE A 117 45.03 -26.20 -12.91
N GLY A 118 45.33 -25.26 -12.00
CA GLY A 118 46.70 -25.00 -11.55
C GLY A 118 46.94 -23.60 -10.98
N LYS A 119 48.15 -23.37 -10.46
CA LYS A 119 48.61 -22.04 -10.02
C LYS A 119 48.84 -21.14 -11.24
N LEU A 120 48.42 -19.87 -11.18
CA LEU A 120 48.68 -18.88 -12.22
C LEU A 120 50.20 -18.66 -12.39
N PRO A 121 50.75 -18.60 -13.60
CA PRO A 121 52.14 -18.21 -13.79
C PRO A 121 52.37 -16.74 -13.38
N MET A 122 53.27 -16.50 -12.43
CA MET A 122 53.58 -15.18 -11.87
C MET A 122 54.01 -14.12 -12.91
N LYS A 123 54.47 -14.53 -14.10
CA LYS A 123 54.96 -13.63 -15.16
C LYS A 123 53.87 -12.68 -15.70
N TYR A 124 52.58 -13.01 -15.52
CA TYR A 124 51.45 -12.20 -15.96
C TYR A 124 50.96 -11.19 -14.91
N HIS A 125 51.50 -11.16 -13.68
CA HIS A 125 51.02 -10.28 -12.60
C HIS A 125 51.20 -8.77 -12.85
N LYS A 126 52.17 -8.37 -13.67
CA LYS A 126 52.53 -6.95 -13.85
C LYS A 126 51.63 -6.16 -14.80
N SER A 127 50.71 -6.80 -15.55
CA SER A 127 49.91 -6.13 -16.59
C SER A 127 48.50 -5.68 -16.18
N TYR A 128 48.08 -5.86 -14.92
CA TYR A 128 46.69 -5.64 -14.52
C TYR A 128 46.47 -4.34 -13.74
N LYS A 129 46.56 -3.19 -14.42
CA LYS A 129 46.35 -1.87 -13.81
C LYS A 129 44.91 -1.62 -13.31
N TYR A 130 43.95 -2.44 -13.73
CA TYR A 130 42.49 -2.22 -13.54
C TYR A 130 41.75 -3.36 -12.81
N VAL A 131 42.49 -4.31 -12.22
CA VAL A 131 41.92 -5.47 -11.52
C VAL A 131 42.12 -5.30 -10.02
N HIS A 132 41.04 -5.39 -9.24
CA HIS A 132 41.09 -5.30 -7.78
C HIS A 132 41.60 -6.59 -7.15
N SER A 133 41.10 -7.75 -7.61
CA SER A 133 41.62 -9.07 -7.21
C SER A 133 41.24 -10.17 -8.22
N ILE A 134 42.08 -11.22 -8.33
CA ILE A 134 41.87 -12.39 -9.20
C ILE A 134 41.77 -13.66 -8.36
N TRP A 135 40.57 -14.15 -8.12
CA TRP A 135 40.32 -15.30 -7.26
C TRP A 135 40.39 -16.58 -8.08
N ASN A 136 41.39 -17.41 -7.81
CA ASN A 136 41.57 -18.68 -8.53
C ASN A 136 41.01 -19.85 -7.73
N PHE A 137 40.07 -20.58 -8.31
CA PHE A 137 39.58 -21.85 -7.78
C PHE A 137 40.27 -23.00 -8.53
N TYR A 138 41.10 -23.78 -7.85
CA TYR A 138 41.77 -24.96 -8.42
C TYR A 138 41.73 -26.16 -7.48
N ILE A 139 41.70 -27.38 -8.03
CA ILE A 139 41.75 -28.61 -7.24
C ILE A 139 43.19 -29.13 -7.22
N GLN A 140 43.80 -29.22 -6.04
CA GLN A 140 45.19 -29.69 -5.89
C GLN A 140 45.27 -31.22 -6.10
N LYS A 141 46.01 -31.67 -7.11
CA LYS A 141 46.40 -33.09 -7.24
C LYS A 141 47.56 -33.42 -6.31
N ARG A 142 47.53 -34.64 -5.72
CA ARG A 142 48.65 -35.22 -4.96
C ARG A 142 49.90 -35.26 -5.86
N ALA A 143 51.03 -34.73 -5.39
CA ALA A 143 52.30 -34.81 -6.10
C ALA A 143 52.69 -36.27 -6.34
N TYR A 144 52.97 -36.64 -7.59
CA TYR A 144 53.57 -37.91 -7.97
C TYR A 144 54.97 -37.63 -8.53
N ASP A 145 55.95 -38.24 -7.87
CA ASP A 145 57.37 -38.44 -8.16
C ASP A 145 58.29 -37.26 -8.56
N LYS A 146 59.48 -37.24 -7.95
CA LYS A 146 60.45 -36.15 -7.90
C LYS A 146 61.47 -36.15 -9.05
N THR A 147 61.13 -36.66 -10.24
CA THR A 147 62.12 -36.89 -11.30
C THR A 147 61.87 -36.20 -12.64
N PHE A 148 60.90 -35.27 -12.73
CA PHE A 148 60.76 -34.40 -13.90
C PHE A 148 60.98 -32.93 -13.52
N GLN A 149 62.25 -32.56 -13.48
CA GLN A 149 62.69 -31.16 -13.44
C GLN A 149 62.57 -30.59 -14.86
N GLU A 150 61.54 -29.79 -15.12
CA GLU A 150 61.53 -28.88 -16.26
C GLU A 150 61.39 -27.44 -15.78
N TYR A 151 62.54 -26.77 -15.80
CA TYR A 151 62.76 -25.34 -16.06
C TYR A 151 61.71 -24.35 -15.54
N ILE A 152 62.01 -23.73 -14.39
CA ILE A 152 61.93 -22.27 -14.20
C ILE A 152 62.93 -21.89 -13.09
N PHE A 153 63.87 -21.04 -13.46
CA PHE A 153 64.93 -20.47 -12.64
C PHE A 153 64.32 -19.56 -11.55
N VAL A 154 64.62 -19.79 -10.27
CA VAL A 154 64.41 -18.78 -9.21
C VAL A 154 65.69 -18.66 -8.40
N GLU A 155 66.20 -17.44 -8.35
CA GLU A 155 67.45 -17.02 -7.72
C GLU A 155 67.28 -16.96 -6.17
N PRO A 156 68.28 -17.37 -5.38
CA PRO A 156 68.10 -17.64 -3.95
C PRO A 156 68.53 -16.46 -3.08
N GLN A 157 67.60 -15.61 -2.63
CA GLN A 157 67.93 -14.58 -1.62
C GLN A 157 66.86 -14.31 -0.56
N PHE A 158 65.91 -15.22 -0.32
CA PHE A 158 64.81 -14.97 0.63
C PHE A 158 64.60 -16.08 1.68
N GLU A 159 65.68 -16.72 2.14
CA GLU A 159 65.59 -17.80 3.16
C GLU A 159 66.13 -17.44 4.56
N ASP A 160 66.78 -16.29 4.74
CA ASP A 160 67.52 -16.02 5.99
C ASP A 160 66.80 -15.16 7.04
N GLN A 161 65.58 -14.66 6.81
CA GLN A 161 64.96 -13.69 7.72
C GLN A 161 63.74 -14.18 8.54
N SER A 162 63.32 -15.44 8.43
CA SER A 162 62.03 -15.87 9.03
C SER A 162 62.11 -16.85 10.22
N PHE A 163 63.29 -17.34 10.62
CA PHE A 163 63.39 -18.30 11.73
C PHE A 163 64.61 -18.05 12.63
N ASN A 164 64.37 -17.78 13.91
CA ASN A 164 65.41 -17.68 14.93
C ASN A 164 65.86 -19.10 15.35
N CYS A 165 66.62 -19.78 14.48
CA CYS A 165 67.21 -21.08 14.76
C CYS A 165 68.68 -20.92 15.13
N SER A 166 69.11 -21.56 16.23
CA SER A 166 70.52 -21.55 16.63
C SER A 166 71.28 -22.73 16.01
N PHE A 167 72.51 -22.46 15.57
CA PHE A 167 73.44 -23.45 15.04
C PHE A 167 74.58 -23.63 16.04
N SER A 168 74.77 -24.84 16.55
CA SER A 168 75.93 -25.17 17.39
C SER A 168 76.88 -26.09 16.62
N ARG A 169 78.16 -25.74 16.57
CA ARG A 169 79.21 -26.54 15.93
C ARG A 169 80.39 -26.65 16.89
N HIS A 170 80.66 -27.85 17.39
CA HIS A 170 81.95 -28.16 18.01
C HIS A 170 83.00 -28.36 16.90
N VAL A 171 84.24 -27.94 17.17
CA VAL A 171 85.35 -27.76 16.20
C VAL A 171 85.73 -29.03 15.42
N PHE A 172 85.27 -30.22 15.83
CA PHE A 172 85.58 -31.49 15.16
C PHE A 172 84.37 -32.30 14.63
N SER A 173 83.17 -31.71 14.49
CA SER A 173 82.00 -32.43 13.91
C SER A 173 81.78 -32.14 12.42
N VAL A 174 81.59 -33.21 11.62
CA VAL A 174 81.29 -33.17 10.17
C VAL A 174 79.78 -33.03 9.88
N LYS A 175 78.92 -33.08 10.91
CA LYS A 175 77.48 -32.75 10.82
C LYS A 175 77.07 -31.80 11.94
N GLY A 176 76.58 -30.61 11.56
CA GLY A 176 75.92 -29.68 12.49
C GLY A 176 74.43 -30.00 12.62
N GLN A 177 73.87 -29.82 13.82
CA GLN A 177 72.45 -30.05 14.08
C GLN A 177 71.73 -28.72 14.35
N ARG A 178 70.74 -28.39 13.52
CA ARG A 178 69.87 -27.21 13.68
C ARG A 178 68.73 -27.60 14.63
N ARG A 179 68.59 -26.88 15.76
CA ARG A 179 67.47 -27.07 16.71
C ARG A 179 66.47 -25.93 16.53
N CYS A 180 65.23 -26.29 16.21
CA CYS A 180 64.08 -25.38 16.22
C CYS A 180 62.95 -26.08 17.00
N THR A 181 62.21 -25.37 17.86
CA THR A 181 61.28 -25.96 18.84
C THR A 181 59.81 -25.98 18.36
N GLN A 182 59.13 -27.10 18.72
CA GLN A 182 57.69 -27.47 18.63
C GLN A 182 57.15 -28.16 17.35
N LYS A 183 56.44 -29.28 17.60
CA LYS A 183 55.74 -30.17 16.65
C LYS A 183 54.22 -30.06 16.86
N LEU A 184 53.44 -30.13 15.77
CA LEU A 184 51.98 -30.31 15.78
C LEU A 184 51.58 -31.56 14.94
N HIS A 185 50.38 -32.09 15.20
CA HIS A 185 49.89 -33.45 14.93
C HIS A 185 49.62 -33.79 13.42
N PRO A 186 49.82 -35.03 12.94
CA PRO A 186 49.93 -35.36 11.50
C PRO A 186 48.63 -35.40 10.68
N PHE A 187 47.46 -35.13 11.29
CA PHE A 187 46.15 -35.35 10.64
C PHE A 187 45.46 -34.06 10.15
N LEU A 188 45.93 -32.87 10.55
CA LEU A 188 45.29 -31.58 10.22
C LEU A 188 45.99 -30.82 9.08
N GLN A 189 46.94 -31.45 8.40
CA GLN A 189 47.81 -30.80 7.43
C GLN A 189 47.45 -31.27 6.02
N LYS A 190 46.44 -30.65 5.37
CA LYS A 190 46.29 -30.62 3.89
C LYS A 190 44.99 -29.93 3.47
N ASN A 191 45.11 -28.72 2.95
CA ASN A 191 44.60 -28.23 1.65
C ASN A 191 44.97 -26.74 1.52
N GLU A 192 45.70 -26.37 0.45
CA GLU A 192 46.33 -25.05 0.29
C GLU A 192 45.82 -24.33 -0.98
N PHE A 193 45.45 -23.04 -0.88
CA PHE A 193 44.95 -22.21 -1.99
C PHE A 193 45.70 -20.86 -2.04
N CYS A 194 45.94 -20.29 -3.22
CA CYS A 194 46.66 -19.01 -3.38
C CYS A 194 45.91 -18.05 -4.32
N ASN A 195 45.82 -16.79 -3.90
CA ASN A 195 45.49 -15.60 -4.69
C ASN A 195 46.55 -14.50 -4.35
N LEU A 196 46.64 -13.43 -5.15
CA LEU A 196 47.47 -12.20 -5.09
C LEU A 196 47.66 -11.53 -3.71
N SER A 197 47.02 -12.01 -2.65
CA SER A 197 47.16 -11.51 -1.26
C SER A 197 47.39 -12.62 -0.23
N GLU A 198 47.80 -13.83 -0.65
CA GLU A 198 47.99 -15.00 0.23
C GLU A 198 46.75 -15.43 1.04
N MET A 199 45.54 -14.93 0.69
CA MET A 199 44.28 -15.38 1.29
C MET A 199 43.89 -16.76 0.74
N LYS A 200 43.76 -17.75 1.63
CA LYS A 200 43.23 -19.09 1.30
C LYS A 200 41.75 -19.12 1.63
N MET A 201 40.89 -19.62 0.73
CA MET A 201 39.45 -19.82 0.98
C MET A 201 39.08 -21.28 0.72
N TYR A 202 38.35 -21.92 1.63
CA TYR A 202 37.90 -23.31 1.50
C TYR A 202 36.51 -23.51 2.10
N LEU A 203 35.81 -24.53 1.64
CA LEU A 203 34.55 -24.96 2.26
C LEU A 203 34.86 -25.89 3.41
N ASP A 204 34.26 -25.63 4.56
CA ASP A 204 34.34 -26.53 5.70
C ASP A 204 33.45 -27.78 5.50
N LYS A 205 33.44 -28.67 6.50
CA LYS A 205 32.65 -29.91 6.49
C LYS A 205 31.12 -29.68 6.47
N ASN A 206 30.66 -28.47 6.79
CA ASN A 206 29.26 -28.08 6.76
C ASN A 206 28.88 -27.38 5.45
N GLY A 207 29.88 -27.09 4.59
CA GLY A 207 29.71 -26.34 3.36
C GLY A 207 29.78 -24.83 3.57
N ASP A 208 30.31 -24.35 4.70
CA ASP A 208 30.50 -22.92 4.96
C ASP A 208 31.84 -22.43 4.41
N LEU A 209 31.87 -21.22 3.86
CA LEU A 209 33.08 -20.62 3.29
C LEU A 209 33.98 -20.05 4.40
N VAL A 210 35.20 -20.57 4.51
CA VAL A 210 36.22 -20.20 5.51
C VAL A 210 37.45 -19.64 4.81
N ALA A 211 38.10 -18.61 5.36
CA ALA A 211 39.35 -18.07 4.84
C ALA A 211 40.46 -17.93 5.89
N ASP A 212 41.71 -18.00 5.45
CA ASP A 212 42.92 -17.88 6.28
C ASP A 212 43.19 -16.44 6.76
N VAL A 213 42.48 -15.44 6.22
CA VAL A 213 42.52 -14.03 6.64
C VAL A 213 41.09 -13.57 6.92
N ASN A 214 40.91 -12.69 7.89
CA ASN A 214 39.60 -12.18 8.28
C ASN A 214 38.95 -11.44 7.09
N ILE A 215 37.95 -12.07 6.47
CA ILE A 215 37.28 -11.63 5.24
C ILE A 215 36.65 -10.23 5.41
N GLU A 216 36.29 -9.88 6.64
CA GLU A 216 35.62 -8.64 7.02
C GLU A 216 36.43 -7.36 6.73
N ASN A 217 37.76 -7.45 6.60
CA ASN A 217 38.63 -6.30 6.35
C ASN A 217 38.88 -5.99 4.87
N LEU A 218 38.29 -6.76 3.94
CA LEU A 218 38.50 -6.57 2.50
C LEU A 218 37.42 -5.64 1.91
N SER A 219 37.81 -4.43 1.49
CA SER A 219 36.91 -3.46 0.85
C SER A 219 36.61 -3.85 -0.60
N LEU A 220 35.67 -4.77 -0.79
CA LEU A 220 35.25 -5.25 -2.10
C LEU A 220 34.17 -4.37 -2.76
N PRO A 221 34.11 -4.29 -4.10
CA PRO A 221 33.06 -3.57 -4.81
C PRO A 221 31.68 -4.18 -4.58
N GLN A 222 30.62 -3.38 -4.63
CA GLN A 222 29.26 -3.90 -4.71
C GLN A 222 28.92 -4.19 -6.18
N SER A 223 28.25 -5.32 -6.44
CA SER A 223 27.75 -5.72 -7.77
C SER A 223 26.29 -6.13 -7.63
N LYS A 224 25.40 -5.15 -7.67
CA LYS A 224 23.95 -5.32 -7.53
C LYS A 224 23.24 -4.55 -8.64
N CYS A 225 22.14 -5.11 -9.15
CA CYS A 225 21.35 -4.46 -10.19
C CYS A 225 20.43 -3.37 -9.65
N ALA A 226 19.77 -3.66 -8.53
CA ALA A 226 18.84 -2.76 -7.87
C ALA A 226 19.18 -2.69 -6.37
N GLU A 227 18.98 -1.52 -5.80
CA GLU A 227 19.00 -1.37 -4.35
C GLU A 227 17.76 -2.01 -3.73
N ASN A 228 17.88 -2.42 -2.47
CA ASN A 228 16.77 -2.99 -1.73
C ASN A 228 15.67 -1.94 -1.57
N CYS A 229 14.42 -2.31 -1.85
CA CYS A 229 13.30 -1.40 -1.66
C CYS A 229 13.07 -1.14 -0.17
N HIS A 230 12.94 0.14 0.17
CA HIS A 230 12.57 0.56 1.51
C HIS A 230 11.08 0.28 1.80
N PRO A 231 10.67 0.21 3.08
CA PRO A 231 9.25 0.17 3.44
C PRO A 231 8.48 1.31 2.74
N GLY A 232 7.23 1.07 2.37
CA GLY A 232 6.41 1.96 1.54
C GLY A 232 6.54 1.71 0.03
N PHE A 233 7.55 0.96 -0.39
CA PHE A 233 7.79 0.63 -1.79
C PHE A 233 7.63 -0.88 -2.05
N VAL A 234 7.34 -1.22 -3.30
CA VAL A 234 7.20 -2.58 -3.82
C VAL A 234 8.09 -2.77 -5.04
N LYS A 235 8.58 -4.00 -5.21
CA LYS A 235 9.37 -4.38 -6.38
C LYS A 235 8.47 -4.43 -7.62
N GLN A 236 8.91 -3.76 -8.68
CA GLN A 236 8.32 -3.89 -10.00
C GLN A 236 9.36 -4.44 -10.98
N ALA A 237 9.04 -5.58 -11.58
CA ALA A 237 9.83 -6.14 -12.67
C ALA A 237 9.78 -5.21 -13.88
N GLN A 238 10.92 -5.05 -14.57
CA GLN A 238 10.99 -4.29 -15.81
C GLN A 238 10.93 -5.23 -17.02
N GLU A 239 10.18 -4.83 -18.05
CA GLU A 239 10.05 -5.60 -19.27
C GLU A 239 11.39 -5.59 -20.04
N GLY A 240 11.94 -6.78 -20.32
CA GLY A 240 13.22 -6.96 -21.00
C GLY A 240 14.46 -7.08 -20.09
N GLU A 241 14.32 -6.91 -18.76
CA GLU A 241 15.40 -7.09 -17.78
C GLU A 241 15.27 -8.40 -17.00
N PRO A 242 16.38 -8.95 -16.44
CA PRO A 242 16.33 -10.18 -15.65
C PRO A 242 15.70 -9.95 -14.26
N VAL A 243 15.12 -11.00 -13.66
CA VAL A 243 14.27 -10.94 -12.45
C VAL A 243 14.89 -10.23 -11.23
N CYS A 244 16.21 -10.25 -11.08
CA CYS A 244 16.88 -9.55 -9.97
C CYS A 244 17.02 -8.03 -10.18
N CYS A 245 16.76 -7.55 -11.39
CA CYS A 245 16.71 -6.13 -11.73
C CYS A 245 15.25 -5.69 -11.63
N TYR A 246 14.95 -4.92 -10.59
CA TYR A 246 13.63 -4.39 -10.34
C TYR A 246 13.72 -2.91 -9.96
N LYS A 247 12.65 -2.18 -10.22
CA LYS A 247 12.50 -0.82 -9.74
C LYS A 247 11.65 -0.81 -8.48
N CYS A 248 12.03 0.01 -7.51
CA CYS A 248 11.20 0.29 -6.36
C CYS A 248 10.17 1.35 -6.73
N ILE A 249 8.89 0.99 -6.66
CA ILE A 249 7.78 1.92 -6.87
C ILE A 249 6.97 2.06 -5.59
N ALA A 250 6.39 3.23 -5.37
CA ALA A 250 5.53 3.45 -4.21
C ALA A 250 4.30 2.52 -4.26
N CYS A 251 3.86 2.04 -3.10
CA CYS A 251 2.65 1.24 -3.01
C CYS A 251 1.42 2.02 -3.54
N PRO A 252 0.50 1.35 -4.26
CA PRO A 252 -0.72 1.98 -4.76
C PRO A 252 -1.63 2.43 -3.62
N GLU A 253 -2.57 3.33 -3.95
CA GLU A 253 -3.50 3.88 -2.97
C GLU A 253 -4.28 2.82 -2.18
N GLY A 254 -4.42 3.03 -0.88
CA GLY A 254 -5.05 2.09 0.05
C GLY A 254 -4.20 0.88 0.47
N THR A 255 -2.93 0.81 0.05
CA THR A 255 -2.01 -0.29 0.39
C THR A 255 -0.73 0.20 1.07
N ILE A 256 -0.07 -0.69 1.82
CA ILE A 256 1.18 -0.44 2.56
C ILE A 256 2.22 -1.53 2.35
N SER A 257 3.47 -1.22 2.67
CA SER A 257 4.59 -2.17 2.75
C SER A 257 5.43 -1.88 3.99
N THR A 258 5.44 -2.80 4.95
CA THR A 258 6.19 -2.65 6.22
C THR A 258 7.62 -3.17 6.14
N GLN A 259 7.85 -4.14 5.24
CA GLN A 259 9.13 -4.83 5.10
C GLN A 259 9.93 -4.28 3.92
N LYS A 260 11.26 -4.44 3.99
CA LYS A 260 12.14 -4.17 2.85
C LYS A 260 11.91 -5.22 1.77
N ASP A 261 12.07 -4.82 0.52
CA ASP A 261 12.03 -5.75 -0.63
C ASP A 261 10.72 -6.55 -0.78
N THR A 262 9.60 -5.97 -0.35
CA THR A 262 8.27 -6.55 -0.50
C THR A 262 7.89 -6.80 -1.96
N GLU A 263 7.38 -7.98 -2.26
CA GLU A 263 6.89 -8.35 -3.61
C GLU A 263 5.46 -7.87 -3.88
N LYS A 264 4.65 -7.69 -2.83
CA LYS A 264 3.25 -7.26 -2.94
C LYS A 264 2.83 -6.39 -1.75
N CYS A 265 2.27 -5.21 -2.04
CA CYS A 265 1.69 -4.36 -1.00
C CYS A 265 0.44 -4.99 -0.38
N THR A 266 0.26 -4.79 0.92
CA THR A 266 -0.90 -5.26 1.68
C THR A 266 -1.94 -4.15 1.78
N LYS A 267 -3.21 -4.46 1.54
CA LYS A 267 -4.31 -3.49 1.68
C LYS A 267 -4.59 -3.22 3.17
N CYS A 268 -4.80 -1.94 3.53
CA CYS A 268 -5.23 -1.60 4.88
C CYS A 268 -6.66 -2.13 5.16
N PRO A 269 -6.97 -2.45 6.44
CA PRO A 269 -8.34 -2.67 6.90
C PRO A 269 -9.27 -1.50 6.55
N ASP A 270 -10.57 -1.74 6.39
CA ASP A 270 -11.51 -0.71 5.91
C ASP A 270 -11.68 0.48 6.88
N ASP A 271 -11.45 0.25 8.18
CA ASP A 271 -11.43 1.26 9.26
C ASP A 271 -10.15 2.11 9.28
N GLN A 272 -9.17 1.78 8.43
CA GLN A 272 -7.86 2.40 8.42
C GLN A 272 -7.49 2.90 7.03
N TYR A 273 -6.49 3.77 6.96
CA TYR A 273 -5.93 4.31 5.72
C TYR A 273 -4.40 4.37 5.82
N PRO A 274 -3.66 4.24 4.70
CA PRO A 274 -2.21 4.30 4.73
C PRO A 274 -1.70 5.70 5.08
N ASN A 275 -0.60 5.79 5.84
CA ASN A 275 0.13 7.05 6.05
C ASN A 275 0.77 7.56 4.74
N GLU A 276 1.30 8.79 4.75
CA GLU A 276 1.96 9.39 3.57
C GLU A 276 3.08 8.51 3.01
N ASP A 277 3.89 7.90 3.87
CA ASP A 277 4.99 7.01 3.47
C ASP A 277 4.53 5.59 3.07
N LYS A 278 3.23 5.27 3.15
CA LYS A 278 2.67 3.93 2.88
C LYS A 278 3.32 2.80 3.68
N VAL A 279 3.80 3.08 4.89
CA VAL A 279 4.44 2.10 5.80
C VAL A 279 3.46 1.54 6.82
N GLN A 280 2.49 2.33 7.27
CA GLN A 280 1.57 1.97 8.35
C GLN A 280 0.13 2.35 8.02
N CYS A 281 -0.81 1.60 8.58
CA CYS A 281 -2.24 1.91 8.53
C CYS A 281 -2.63 2.73 9.76
N ILE A 282 -3.29 3.87 9.53
CA ILE A 282 -3.77 4.82 10.54
C ILE A 282 -5.29 4.69 10.62
N PRO A 283 -5.89 4.65 11.82
CA PRO A 283 -7.35 4.63 11.97
C PRO A 283 -7.99 5.89 11.38
N LYS A 284 -9.06 5.70 10.61
CA LYS A 284 -9.87 6.80 10.08
C LYS A 284 -10.63 7.50 11.21
N ARG A 285 -10.86 8.80 11.05
CA ARG A 285 -11.57 9.63 12.03
C ARG A 285 -13.08 9.47 11.87
N ILE A 286 -13.81 9.26 12.95
CA ILE A 286 -15.27 9.19 12.91
C ILE A 286 -15.82 10.61 12.76
N SER A 287 -16.64 10.82 11.73
CA SER A 287 -17.21 12.12 11.36
C SER A 287 -18.75 12.03 11.35
N PHE A 288 -19.43 13.00 11.95
CA PHE A 288 -20.90 13.13 11.98
C PHE A 288 -21.27 14.58 12.28
N LEU A 289 -22.48 15.02 11.90
CA LEU A 289 -22.96 16.37 12.20
C LEU A 289 -23.10 16.56 13.72
N SER A 290 -22.08 17.15 14.33
CA SER A 290 -21.98 17.32 15.79
C SER A 290 -22.55 18.66 16.25
N PHE A 291 -22.99 18.71 17.52
CA PHE A 291 -23.36 19.96 18.19
C PHE A 291 -22.18 20.92 18.39
N GLU A 292 -20.96 20.40 18.34
CA GLU A 292 -19.72 21.15 18.56
C GLU A 292 -19.21 21.81 17.28
N GLU A 293 -19.68 21.37 16.11
CA GLU A 293 -19.27 21.92 14.82
C GLU A 293 -20.03 23.21 14.50
N HIS A 294 -19.40 24.12 13.75
CA HIS A 294 -19.98 25.41 13.39
C HIS A 294 -21.35 25.28 12.70
N LEU A 295 -21.50 24.32 11.79
CA LEU A 295 -22.77 24.08 11.10
C LEU A 295 -23.86 23.62 12.09
N GLY A 296 -23.53 22.70 13.00
CA GLY A 296 -24.43 22.23 14.04
C GLY A 296 -24.88 23.36 14.97
N ILE A 297 -23.95 24.21 15.42
CA ILE A 297 -24.24 25.37 16.28
C ILE A 297 -25.19 26.35 15.58
N ILE A 298 -24.96 26.66 14.30
CA ILE A 298 -25.82 27.56 13.52
C ILE A 298 -27.24 26.98 13.41
N LEU A 299 -27.38 25.71 13.05
CA LEU A 299 -28.68 25.04 12.89
C LEU A 299 -29.45 24.99 14.21
N VAL A 300 -28.79 24.63 15.31
CA VAL A 300 -29.38 24.56 16.66
C VAL A 300 -29.85 25.94 17.12
N SER A 301 -29.03 26.97 16.92
CA SER A 301 -29.37 28.35 17.31
C SER A 301 -30.59 28.85 16.54
N PHE A 302 -30.65 28.58 15.24
CA PHE A 302 -31.79 28.95 14.40
C PHE A 302 -33.08 28.21 14.81
N ALA A 303 -33.00 26.89 15.04
CA ALA A 303 -34.13 26.09 15.50
C ALA A 303 -34.67 26.56 16.87
N LEU A 304 -33.78 26.88 17.82
CA LEU A 304 -34.16 27.43 19.13
C LEU A 304 -34.83 28.80 19.01
N LEU A 305 -34.32 29.68 18.15
CA LEU A 305 -34.92 30.99 17.91
C LEU A 305 -36.35 30.84 17.34
N LEU A 306 -36.54 29.95 16.36
CA LEU A 306 -37.86 29.68 15.79
C LEU A 306 -38.82 29.03 16.80
N PHE A 307 -38.31 28.12 17.63
CA PHE A 307 -39.07 27.53 18.73
C PHE A 307 -39.54 28.59 19.74
N LEU A 308 -38.64 29.47 20.19
CA LEU A 308 -38.97 30.54 21.14
C LEU A 308 -39.97 31.53 20.57
N THR A 309 -39.76 31.98 19.34
CA THR A 309 -40.68 32.91 18.66
C THR A 309 -42.07 32.31 18.49
N THR A 310 -42.17 31.07 18.03
CA THR A 310 -43.45 30.35 17.89
C THR A 310 -44.12 30.12 19.25
N GLY A 311 -43.32 29.85 20.30
CA GLY A 311 -43.80 29.71 21.66
C GLY A 311 -44.40 31.01 22.21
N LEU A 312 -43.77 32.15 21.93
CA LEU A 312 -44.32 33.47 22.27
C LEU A 312 -45.65 33.73 21.53
N VAL A 313 -45.75 33.35 20.25
CA VAL A 313 -47.02 33.45 19.51
C VAL A 313 -48.08 32.54 20.14
N LEU A 314 -47.74 31.31 20.53
CA LEU A 314 -48.69 30.42 21.20
C LEU A 314 -49.17 31.00 22.54
N ILE A 315 -48.26 31.53 23.36
CA ILE A 315 -48.58 32.15 24.65
C ILE A 315 -49.50 33.36 24.46
N THR A 316 -49.24 34.20 23.45
CA THR A 316 -50.12 35.35 23.16
C THR A 316 -51.50 34.89 22.71
N PHE A 317 -51.62 33.87 21.86
CA PHE A 317 -52.90 33.28 21.49
C PHE A 317 -53.68 32.71 22.68
N ILE A 318 -53.01 32.11 23.66
CA ILE A 318 -53.63 31.63 24.90
C ILE A 318 -54.07 32.80 25.80
N LYS A 319 -53.22 33.82 25.98
CA LYS A 319 -53.51 34.97 26.84
C LYS A 319 -54.67 35.82 26.31
N TYR A 320 -54.77 35.98 24.99
CA TYR A 320 -55.80 36.78 24.33
C TYR A 320 -56.93 35.92 23.73
N LEU A 321 -57.21 34.76 24.34
CA LEU A 321 -58.21 33.79 23.88
C LEU A 321 -59.57 34.44 23.57
N GLU A 322 -60.01 35.38 24.41
CA GLU A 322 -61.34 36.02 24.29
C GLU A 322 -61.42 37.17 23.29
N THR A 323 -60.33 37.50 22.59
CA THR A 323 -60.40 38.51 21.54
C THR A 323 -61.23 38.01 20.34
N PRO A 324 -62.03 38.89 19.71
CA PRO A 324 -62.89 38.51 18.59
C PRO A 324 -62.10 37.98 17.38
N ILE A 325 -60.85 38.41 17.23
CA ILE A 325 -59.93 37.96 16.19
C ILE A 325 -59.60 36.46 16.37
N VAL A 326 -59.20 36.05 17.57
CA VAL A 326 -58.85 34.65 17.88
C VAL A 326 -60.09 33.75 17.84
N LYS A 327 -61.25 34.26 18.28
CA LYS A 327 -62.53 33.53 18.21
C LYS A 327 -63.03 33.32 16.78
N ALA A 328 -62.84 34.31 15.90
CA ALA A 328 -63.20 34.21 14.49
C ALA A 328 -62.28 33.24 13.74
N ASN A 329 -61.02 33.11 14.15
CA ASN A 329 -60.01 32.27 13.50
C ASN A 329 -59.90 30.86 14.13
N ASN A 330 -61.02 30.14 14.20
CA ASN A 330 -61.17 28.75 14.68
C ASN A 330 -60.05 28.28 15.64
N ARG A 331 -60.18 28.64 16.93
CA ARG A 331 -59.17 28.50 17.99
C ARG A 331 -58.45 27.15 17.99
N ASP A 332 -59.18 26.05 17.87
CA ASP A 332 -58.65 24.68 17.96
C ASP A 332 -57.62 24.37 16.86
N LEU A 333 -57.91 24.77 15.61
CA LEU A 333 -57.00 24.51 14.47
C LEU A 333 -55.72 25.34 14.58
N SER A 334 -55.84 26.58 15.02
CA SER A 334 -54.69 27.45 15.26
C SER A 334 -53.78 26.87 16.35
N TYR A 335 -54.34 26.31 17.43
CA TYR A 335 -53.53 25.62 18.45
C TYR A 335 -52.84 24.36 17.92
N ILE A 336 -53.55 23.52 17.17
CA ILE A 336 -52.96 22.31 16.58
C ILE A 336 -51.79 22.69 15.65
N LEU A 337 -51.96 23.72 14.82
CA LEU A 337 -50.92 24.21 13.92
C LEU A 337 -49.69 24.70 14.70
N LEU A 338 -49.86 25.61 15.67
CA LEU A 338 -48.75 26.17 16.43
C LEU A 338 -48.00 25.10 17.25
N VAL A 339 -48.72 24.17 17.88
CA VAL A 339 -48.10 23.06 18.61
C VAL A 339 -47.34 22.13 17.66
N SER A 340 -47.89 21.86 16.47
CA SER A 340 -47.19 21.05 15.46
C SER A 340 -45.91 21.73 14.96
N LEU A 341 -45.94 23.04 14.73
CA LEU A 341 -44.74 23.81 14.35
C LEU A 341 -43.66 23.77 15.45
N LEU A 342 -44.03 23.90 16.72
CA LEU A 342 -43.08 23.73 17.83
C LEU A 342 -42.43 22.35 17.80
N LEU A 343 -43.23 21.29 17.63
CA LEU A 343 -42.72 19.92 17.52
C LEU A 343 -41.83 19.71 16.27
N CYS A 344 -42.11 20.39 15.16
CA CYS A 344 -41.24 20.37 13.97
C CYS A 344 -39.86 20.92 14.30
N PHE A 345 -39.76 22.07 14.97
CA PHE A 345 -38.46 22.65 15.36
C PHE A 345 -37.70 21.78 16.36
N LEU A 346 -38.40 21.12 17.31
CA LEU A 346 -37.77 20.13 18.17
C LEU A 346 -37.29 18.89 17.40
N SER A 347 -38.03 18.45 16.38
CA SER A 347 -37.67 17.26 15.61
C SER A 347 -36.35 17.42 14.87
N SER A 348 -35.95 18.64 14.52
CA SER A 348 -34.64 18.94 13.91
C SER A 348 -33.46 18.49 14.78
N PHE A 349 -33.60 18.46 16.11
CA PHE A 349 -32.55 17.95 17.00
C PHE A 349 -32.32 16.44 16.85
N LEU A 350 -33.29 15.67 16.37
CA LEU A 350 -33.11 14.24 16.07
C LEU A 350 -32.19 13.99 14.86
N PHE A 351 -31.96 15.02 14.03
CA PHE A 351 -31.09 14.98 12.87
C PHE A 351 -29.63 15.31 13.22
N ILE A 352 -29.38 15.90 14.40
CA ILE A 352 -28.07 16.39 14.84
C ILE A 352 -27.52 15.48 15.96
N GLY A 353 -26.23 15.18 15.91
CA GLY A 353 -25.53 14.32 16.86
C GLY A 353 -25.32 12.89 16.36
N GLN A 354 -24.82 12.04 17.25
CA GLN A 354 -24.41 10.68 16.89
C GLN A 354 -25.61 9.80 16.53
N PRO A 355 -25.62 9.13 15.35
CA PRO A 355 -26.70 8.25 14.94
C PRO A 355 -26.71 6.99 15.81
N ARG A 356 -27.75 6.84 16.64
CA ARG A 356 -28.05 5.66 17.42
C ARG A 356 -29.24 4.95 16.80
N LYS A 357 -29.42 3.66 17.13
CA LYS A 357 -30.57 2.88 16.65
C LYS A 357 -31.90 3.60 16.89
N VAL A 358 -32.12 4.15 18.08
CA VAL A 358 -33.36 4.87 18.42
C VAL A 358 -33.48 6.19 17.65
N THR A 359 -32.40 6.96 17.50
CA THR A 359 -32.47 8.24 16.79
C THR A 359 -32.72 8.04 15.29
N CYS A 360 -32.11 7.03 14.67
CA CYS A 360 -32.39 6.69 13.27
C CYS A 360 -33.86 6.30 13.03
N LEU A 361 -34.48 5.55 13.96
CA LEU A 361 -35.90 5.17 13.84
C LEU A 361 -36.83 6.38 13.99
N LEU A 362 -36.54 7.28 14.94
CA LEU A 362 -37.41 8.40 15.28
C LEU A 362 -37.26 9.61 14.37
N ARG A 363 -36.05 9.84 13.82
CA ARG A 363 -35.71 11.05 13.05
C ARG A 363 -36.72 11.34 11.93
N GLN A 364 -36.87 10.43 10.98
CA GLN A 364 -37.75 10.64 9.83
C GLN A 364 -39.23 10.45 10.18
N THR A 365 -39.55 9.55 11.11
CA THR A 365 -40.92 9.21 11.46
C THR A 365 -41.61 10.32 12.26
N VAL A 366 -40.92 10.87 13.27
CA VAL A 366 -41.45 12.00 14.05
C VAL A 366 -41.63 13.22 13.16
N PHE A 367 -40.61 13.59 12.37
CA PHE A 367 -40.73 14.73 11.45
C PHE A 367 -41.91 14.56 10.49
N SER A 368 -42.04 13.38 9.89
CA SER A 368 -43.10 13.12 8.91
C SER A 368 -44.50 13.16 9.51
N ILE A 369 -44.70 12.55 10.68
CA ILE A 369 -46.00 12.55 11.36
C ILE A 369 -46.38 13.99 11.78
N VAL A 370 -45.45 14.72 12.39
CA VAL A 370 -45.71 16.08 12.87
C VAL A 370 -46.02 17.04 11.72
N PHE A 371 -45.26 16.98 10.63
CA PHE A 371 -45.52 17.82 9.46
C PHE A 371 -46.83 17.43 8.77
N SER A 372 -47.20 16.14 8.72
CA SER A 372 -48.51 15.72 8.22
C SER A 372 -49.66 16.34 9.02
N VAL A 373 -49.55 16.40 10.36
CA VAL A 373 -50.54 17.07 11.22
C VAL A 373 -50.59 18.57 10.91
N ALA A 374 -49.44 19.23 10.75
CA ALA A 374 -49.37 20.66 10.42
C ALA A 374 -50.08 20.96 9.09
N VAL A 375 -49.71 20.29 7.99
CA VAL A 375 -50.34 20.52 6.68
C VAL A 375 -51.81 20.15 6.67
N SER A 376 -52.19 19.06 7.35
CA SER A 376 -53.60 18.66 7.48
C SER A 376 -54.43 19.72 8.22
N SER A 377 -53.84 20.41 9.21
CA SER A 377 -54.53 21.51 9.92
C SER A 377 -54.75 22.73 9.02
N VAL A 378 -53.78 23.05 8.15
CA VAL A 378 -53.92 24.12 7.14
C VAL A 378 -54.97 23.73 6.10
N LEU A 379 -54.94 22.49 5.60
CA LEU A 379 -55.92 21.96 4.66
C LEU A 379 -57.34 21.97 5.25
N ALA A 380 -57.50 21.53 6.50
CA ALA A 380 -58.79 21.59 7.20
C ALA A 380 -59.28 23.03 7.32
N LYS A 381 -58.38 23.97 7.66
CA LYS A 381 -58.71 25.39 7.74
C LYS A 381 -59.14 25.97 6.38
N THR A 382 -58.41 25.70 5.31
CA THR A 382 -58.75 26.20 3.97
C THR A 382 -60.07 25.61 3.46
N ILE A 383 -60.31 24.31 3.63
CA ILE A 383 -61.56 23.65 3.25
C ILE A 383 -62.74 24.22 4.04
N THR A 384 -62.61 24.41 5.37
CA THR A 384 -63.70 24.98 6.17
C THR A 384 -64.05 26.41 5.74
N VAL A 385 -63.07 27.22 5.36
CA VAL A 385 -63.30 28.58 4.80
C VAL A 385 -64.03 28.48 3.45
N VAL A 386 -63.55 27.66 2.52
CA VAL A 386 -64.17 27.49 1.19
C VAL A 386 -65.62 27.00 1.32
N LEU A 387 -65.87 26.00 2.16
CA LEU A 387 -67.22 25.47 2.40
C LEU A 387 -68.14 26.49 3.08
N ALA A 388 -67.63 27.32 3.98
CA ALA A 388 -68.42 28.36 4.63
C ALA A 388 -68.94 29.40 3.60
N PHE A 389 -68.11 29.79 2.64
CA PHE A 389 -68.53 30.68 1.55
C PHE A 389 -69.53 30.00 0.60
N LEU A 390 -69.30 28.75 0.20
CA LEU A 390 -70.20 28.02 -0.72
C LEU A 390 -71.57 27.71 -0.10
N ALA A 391 -71.64 27.51 1.22
CA ALA A 391 -72.86 27.17 1.95
C ALA A 391 -73.78 28.38 2.27
N THR A 392 -73.38 29.60 1.90
CA THR A 392 -74.26 30.78 2.00
C THR A 392 -75.42 30.74 0.99
N LYS A 393 -75.41 29.84 -0.01
CA LYS A 393 -76.56 29.56 -0.88
C LYS A 393 -77.63 28.74 -0.13
N PRO A 394 -78.89 29.20 -0.01
CA PRO A 394 -79.91 28.52 0.79
C PRO A 394 -80.30 27.16 0.17
N GLY A 395 -80.43 26.12 1.01
CA GLY A 395 -81.01 24.81 0.64
C GLY A 395 -80.11 23.56 0.77
N ASN A 396 -78.81 23.70 1.11
CA ASN A 396 -77.88 22.57 1.04
C ASN A 396 -77.67 21.82 2.38
N ARG A 397 -77.78 20.48 2.38
CA ARG A 397 -77.60 19.59 3.56
C ARG A 397 -76.18 19.64 4.16
N LEU A 398 -75.21 20.11 3.38
CA LEU A 398 -73.81 20.30 3.82
C LEU A 398 -73.66 21.23 5.03
N ARG A 399 -74.64 22.11 5.30
CA ARG A 399 -74.62 23.03 6.45
C ARG A 399 -74.64 22.34 7.81
N LYS A 400 -75.19 21.12 7.92
CA LYS A 400 -75.22 20.34 9.18
C LYS A 400 -73.86 19.76 9.58
N TRP A 401 -72.95 19.62 8.62
CA TRP A 401 -71.60 19.07 8.81
C TRP A 401 -70.50 20.15 8.82
N LEU A 402 -70.87 21.41 8.59
CA LEU A 402 -69.98 22.55 8.63
C LEU A 402 -69.58 22.87 10.09
N GLY A 403 -68.33 22.59 10.46
CA GLY A 403 -67.80 22.90 11.79
C GLY A 403 -66.58 22.08 12.22
N LYS A 404 -66.36 21.98 13.53
CA LYS A 404 -65.23 21.27 14.17
C LYS A 404 -65.14 19.78 13.79
N SER A 405 -66.28 19.11 13.59
CA SER A 405 -66.32 17.68 13.26
C SER A 405 -65.64 17.36 11.92
N LEU A 406 -65.84 18.20 10.90
CA LEU A 406 -65.21 18.01 9.58
C LEU A 406 -63.69 18.24 9.67
N ALA A 407 -63.27 19.31 10.34
CA ALA A 407 -61.85 19.66 10.45
C ALA A 407 -61.04 18.59 11.21
N ASN A 408 -61.58 18.10 12.34
CA ASN A 408 -60.96 17.02 13.10
C ASN A 408 -60.94 15.70 12.32
N SER A 409 -61.98 15.42 11.53
CA SER A 409 -62.01 14.24 10.65
C SER A 409 -60.91 14.30 9.59
N ILE A 410 -60.68 15.46 8.97
CA ILE A 410 -59.62 15.64 7.97
C ILE A 410 -58.24 15.41 8.60
N ILE A 411 -57.96 16.03 9.75
CA ILE A 411 -56.68 15.89 10.44
C ILE A 411 -56.43 14.42 10.81
N LEU A 412 -57.42 13.75 11.41
CA LEU A 412 -57.29 12.35 11.82
C LEU A 412 -57.10 11.41 10.62
N SER A 413 -57.84 11.63 9.53
CA SER A 413 -57.69 10.80 8.33
C SER A 413 -56.34 10.97 7.65
N CYS A 414 -55.86 12.20 7.47
CA CYS A 414 -54.62 12.48 6.76
C CYS A 414 -53.39 12.05 7.59
N SER A 415 -53.36 12.42 8.87
CA SER A 415 -52.27 11.99 9.77
C SER A 415 -52.31 10.47 10.04
N GLY A 416 -53.49 9.86 10.10
CA GLY A 416 -53.65 8.41 10.27
C GLY A 416 -53.04 7.60 9.13
N ILE A 417 -53.19 8.05 7.89
CA ILE A 417 -52.53 7.43 6.73
C ILE A 417 -51.00 7.54 6.88
N GLN A 418 -50.49 8.70 7.28
CA GLN A 418 -49.05 8.87 7.48
C GLN A 418 -48.48 7.97 8.59
N ILE A 419 -49.20 7.85 9.71
CA ILE A 419 -48.84 6.96 10.81
C ILE A 419 -48.81 5.50 10.33
N PHE A 420 -49.79 5.08 9.53
CA PHE A 420 -49.83 3.73 8.97
C PHE A 420 -48.63 3.45 8.06
N ILE A 421 -48.32 4.38 7.15
CA ILE A 421 -47.14 4.25 6.25
C ILE A 421 -45.85 4.16 7.08
N CYS A 422 -45.68 5.02 8.10
CA CYS A 422 -44.52 5.00 8.97
C CYS A 422 -44.42 3.70 9.78
N ALA A 423 -45.53 3.20 10.34
CA ALA A 423 -45.57 1.95 11.09
C ALA A 423 -45.20 0.75 10.21
N MET A 424 -45.73 0.70 8.98
CA MET A 424 -45.37 -0.32 8.00
C MET A 424 -43.88 -0.25 7.64
N TRP A 425 -43.33 0.96 7.45
CA TRP A 425 -41.90 1.14 7.17
C TRP A 425 -41.03 0.62 8.30
N LEU A 426 -41.33 1.01 9.54
CA LEU A 426 -40.60 0.56 10.72
C LEU A 426 -40.72 -0.96 10.96
N GLY A 427 -41.85 -1.56 10.59
CA GLY A 427 -42.09 -2.99 10.79
C GLY A 427 -41.38 -3.90 9.77
N ILE A 428 -41.27 -3.46 8.51
CA ILE A 428 -40.70 -4.28 7.43
C ILE A 428 -39.21 -3.95 7.21
N PHE A 429 -38.87 -2.67 7.09
CA PHE A 429 -37.54 -2.20 6.71
C PHE A 429 -37.09 -1.06 7.64
N SER A 430 -36.86 -1.40 8.90
CA SER A 430 -36.48 -0.43 9.94
C SER A 430 -35.14 0.26 9.63
N PRO A 431 -35.07 1.61 9.68
CA PRO A 431 -33.81 2.35 9.59
C PRO A 431 -32.78 1.91 10.63
N PHE A 432 -31.50 1.86 10.25
CA PHE A 432 -30.41 1.41 11.10
C PHE A 432 -29.15 2.28 10.93
N PRO A 433 -28.30 2.41 11.97
CA PRO A 433 -27.05 3.14 11.86
C PRO A 433 -26.07 2.39 10.95
N ASN A 434 -25.46 3.11 10.01
CA ASN A 434 -24.50 2.60 9.04
C ASN A 434 -23.25 3.50 8.99
N SER A 435 -22.10 2.92 8.69
CA SER A 435 -20.83 3.63 8.54
C SER A 435 -20.41 3.65 7.08
N ASP A 436 -20.27 4.85 6.50
CA ASP A 436 -19.65 5.00 5.18
C ASP A 436 -18.12 5.06 5.32
N LEU A 437 -17.45 4.08 4.72
CA LEU A 437 -16.02 3.87 4.81
C LEU A 437 -15.28 4.32 3.54
N HIS A 438 -16.01 4.66 2.48
CA HIS A 438 -15.45 4.80 1.12
C HIS A 438 -15.59 6.21 0.52
N SER A 439 -16.53 7.02 1.01
CA SER A 439 -16.81 8.33 0.41
C SER A 439 -15.73 9.39 0.64
N GLN A 440 -15.03 9.38 1.79
CA GLN A 440 -13.94 10.33 2.06
C GLN A 440 -12.66 9.61 2.56
N PRO A 441 -11.48 9.93 1.99
CA PRO A 441 -10.22 9.39 2.47
C PRO A 441 -9.90 9.95 3.86
N GLY A 442 -9.67 9.07 4.83
CA GLY A 442 -9.30 9.44 6.20
C GLY A 442 -10.46 9.61 7.18
N GLU A 443 -11.72 9.55 6.72
CA GLU A 443 -12.91 9.71 7.56
C GLU A 443 -13.88 8.53 7.44
N ILE A 444 -14.58 8.22 8.53
CA ILE A 444 -15.70 7.29 8.59
C ILE A 444 -16.95 8.12 8.89
N ILE A 445 -17.83 8.26 7.92
CA ILE A 445 -19.06 9.05 8.08
C ILE A 445 -20.13 8.17 8.71
N LEU A 446 -20.58 8.51 9.92
CA LEU A 446 -21.70 7.82 10.54
C LEU A 446 -23.01 8.41 10.02
N GLN A 447 -23.83 7.55 9.43
CA GLN A 447 -25.12 7.91 8.85
C GLN A 447 -26.23 6.94 9.29
N CYS A 448 -27.48 7.34 9.12
CA CYS A 448 -28.61 6.43 9.26
C CYS A 448 -28.99 5.91 7.88
N ASN A 449 -28.90 4.60 7.68
CA ASN A 449 -29.45 3.96 6.49
C ASN A 449 -30.97 3.83 6.67
N GLU A 450 -31.73 4.23 5.65
CA GLU A 450 -33.20 4.22 5.62
C GLU A 450 -33.82 2.81 5.59
N GLY A 451 -33.00 1.77 5.38
CA GLY A 451 -33.43 0.38 5.25
C GLY A 451 -34.04 0.06 3.89
N SER A 452 -35.01 0.86 3.45
CA SER A 452 -35.60 0.76 2.11
C SER A 452 -35.82 2.14 1.51
N VAL A 453 -35.09 2.40 0.41
CA VAL A 453 -35.19 3.63 -0.37
C VAL A 453 -36.61 3.83 -0.92
N THR A 454 -37.27 2.74 -1.34
CA THR A 454 -38.66 2.80 -1.83
C THR A 454 -39.62 3.28 -0.75
N MET A 455 -39.53 2.73 0.47
CA MET A 455 -40.41 3.13 1.57
C MET A 455 -40.16 4.57 2.01
N PHE A 456 -38.90 5.00 2.03
CA PHE A 456 -38.54 6.39 2.26
C PHE A 456 -39.20 7.33 1.23
N TYR A 457 -39.18 6.98 -0.06
CA TYR A 457 -39.86 7.76 -1.09
C TYR A 457 -41.39 7.70 -0.99
N VAL A 458 -41.98 6.61 -0.52
CA VAL A 458 -43.43 6.53 -0.27
C VAL A 458 -43.83 7.50 0.84
N VAL A 459 -43.05 7.57 1.93
CA VAL A 459 -43.25 8.53 3.02
C VAL A 459 -43.18 9.96 2.50
N LEU A 460 -42.10 10.33 1.78
CA LEU A 460 -41.96 11.68 1.23
C LEU A 460 -43.02 11.99 0.16
N GLY A 461 -43.37 11.02 -0.67
CA GLY A 461 -44.37 11.16 -1.73
C GLY A 461 -45.75 11.50 -1.17
N TYR A 462 -46.17 10.87 -0.07
CA TYR A 462 -47.42 11.23 0.59
C TYR A 462 -47.41 12.66 1.14
N MET A 463 -46.29 13.07 1.73
CA MET A 463 -46.12 14.43 2.28
C MET A 463 -46.24 15.48 1.17
N SER A 464 -45.58 15.25 0.05
CA SER A 464 -45.66 16.10 -1.15
C SER A 464 -47.07 16.11 -1.74
N PHE A 465 -47.75 14.96 -1.78
CA PHE A 465 -49.14 14.87 -2.24
C PHE A 465 -50.10 15.69 -1.36
N LEU A 466 -49.96 15.58 -0.03
CA LEU A 466 -50.74 16.35 0.93
C LEU A 466 -50.49 17.86 0.78
N ALA A 467 -49.23 18.27 0.62
CA ALA A 467 -48.85 19.65 0.35
C ALA A 467 -49.44 20.17 -0.96
N ALA A 468 -49.40 19.38 -2.04
CA ALA A 468 -49.99 19.74 -3.33
C ALA A 468 -51.52 19.93 -3.26
N ILE A 469 -52.23 19.05 -2.55
CA ILE A 469 -53.67 19.23 -2.30
C ILE A 469 -53.91 20.53 -1.52
N CYS A 470 -53.15 20.76 -0.45
CA CYS A 470 -53.30 21.97 0.35
C CYS A 470 -53.03 23.24 -0.47
N PHE A 471 -52.02 23.23 -1.34
CA PHE A 471 -51.72 24.30 -2.26
C PHE A 471 -52.87 24.54 -3.26
N THR A 472 -53.39 23.49 -3.90
CA THR A 472 -54.48 23.63 -4.88
C THR A 472 -55.75 24.22 -4.26
N VAL A 473 -56.10 23.78 -3.04
CA VAL A 473 -57.26 24.32 -2.30
C VAL A 473 -57.01 25.76 -1.88
N ALA A 474 -55.81 26.09 -1.38
CA ALA A 474 -55.44 27.46 -1.03
C ALA A 474 -55.52 28.40 -2.24
N PHE A 475 -54.99 27.97 -3.39
CA PHE A 475 -55.05 28.72 -4.64
C PHE A 475 -56.49 29.01 -5.08
N LEU A 476 -57.37 28.02 -5.01
CA LEU A 476 -58.81 28.21 -5.30
C LEU A 476 -59.46 29.18 -4.31
N ALA A 477 -59.07 29.12 -3.03
CA ALA A 477 -59.60 30.01 -1.98
C ALA A 477 -59.17 31.48 -2.17
N ARG A 478 -58.08 31.76 -2.90
CA ARG A 478 -57.58 33.13 -3.15
C ARG A 478 -58.58 34.04 -3.84
N ASN A 479 -59.48 33.46 -4.66
CA ASN A 479 -60.47 34.22 -5.42
C ASN A 479 -61.78 34.48 -4.64
N LEU A 480 -61.88 34.02 -3.38
CA LEU A 480 -63.09 34.22 -2.58
C LEU A 480 -63.17 35.67 -2.05
N PRO A 481 -64.33 36.33 -2.18
CA PRO A 481 -64.56 37.67 -1.64
C PRO A 481 -64.76 37.60 -0.12
N GLY A 482 -63.66 37.47 0.62
CA GLY A 482 -63.64 37.45 2.08
C GLY A 482 -63.00 38.71 2.66
N ALA A 483 -63.56 39.23 3.75
CA ALA A 483 -63.21 40.50 4.39
C ALA A 483 -61.80 40.57 5.05
N PHE A 484 -60.92 39.58 4.86
CA PHE A 484 -59.57 39.60 5.38
C PHE A 484 -58.63 38.91 4.39
N ASN A 485 -57.44 39.50 4.14
CA ASN A 485 -56.38 39.01 3.25
C ASN A 485 -55.79 37.62 3.63
N GLU A 486 -56.46 36.85 4.48
CA GLU A 486 -56.00 35.60 5.07
C GLU A 486 -55.79 34.49 4.02
N ALA A 487 -56.74 34.29 3.09
CA ALA A 487 -56.58 33.30 2.02
C ALA A 487 -55.39 33.63 1.08
N LYS A 488 -55.12 34.93 0.88
CA LYS A 488 -53.98 35.41 0.09
C LYS A 488 -52.65 35.16 0.81
N LEU A 489 -52.59 35.37 2.13
CA LEU A 489 -51.43 35.05 2.97
C LEU A 489 -51.16 33.54 3.06
N ILE A 490 -52.21 32.71 3.21
CA ILE A 490 -52.05 31.25 3.22
C ILE A 490 -51.51 30.75 1.87
N THR A 491 -52.03 31.26 0.75
CA THR A 491 -51.52 30.91 -0.58
C THR A 491 -50.06 31.33 -0.76
N PHE A 492 -49.67 32.48 -0.20
CA PHE A 492 -48.29 32.97 -0.26
C PHE A 492 -47.34 32.13 0.61
N SER A 493 -47.78 31.70 1.80
CA SER A 493 -47.01 30.78 2.66
C SER A 493 -46.79 29.44 1.97
N MET A 494 -47.86 28.82 1.45
CA MET A 494 -47.79 27.51 0.77
C MET A 494 -47.11 27.53 -0.61
N LEU A 495 -46.74 28.72 -1.12
CA LEU A 495 -45.97 28.89 -2.37
C LEU A 495 -44.47 29.07 -2.09
N ILE A 496 -44.13 29.56 -0.88
CA ILE A 496 -42.75 29.73 -0.43
C ILE A 496 -42.22 28.44 0.22
N ASP A 497 -43.10 27.71 0.91
CA ASP A 497 -42.89 26.33 1.39
C ASP A 497 -43.00 25.32 0.23
#